data_AF-R8B1S1-F1
#
_entry.id   AF-R8B1S1-F1
#
_cell.length_a   1.000
_cell.length_b   1.000
_cell.length_c   1.000
_cell.angle_alpha   90.00
_cell.angle_beta   90.00
_cell.angle_gamma   90.00
#
_symmetry.space_group_name_H-M   'P 1'
#
loop_
_entity.id
_entity.type
_entity.pdbx_description
1 polymer ?
#
loop_
_entity_poly.entity_id
_entity_poly.type
_entity_poly.pdbx_seq_one_letter_code
_entity_poly.pdbx_strand_id
1 'polypeptide(L)'
;MLKLGYLAQTLSSRGLATLIDPGILDTDLLYELHDPAYVDAFLNGKKPLAISQNLPWSAMLRSAVLAMQAGQLKAASIAMEHGIAANLANGFHHAKYARGGGFCTFNGLALTALAFPQHRVFVLDCDEHGGNGTEDFTERLPNLYNYSIFGKRFGCIGGHRSVADSLEAGPFNFSAYQQALERAFATMSGWKPDLVVYQAGVDCHQQDPIGRGFLSASELKERDWLVFEYCRRQSIPVVFTMAGGYHELEQVAELHTNTFISASATQFSLSTKPENAKFSL
;
A
#
# COMPACT_ATOMS: atom_id res chain seq x y z
N MET A 1 -0.97 3.05 -16.70
CA MET A 1 0.49 2.91 -16.99
C MET A 1 1.21 4.24 -17.13
N LEU A 2 0.59 5.29 -17.70
CA LEU A 2 1.23 6.61 -17.82
C LEU A 2 1.70 7.20 -16.48
N LYS A 3 0.88 7.09 -15.41
CA LYS A 3 1.24 7.52 -14.03
C LYS A 3 2.59 6.99 -13.57
N LEU A 4 2.81 5.68 -13.71
CA LEU A 4 4.00 5.00 -13.17
C LEU A 4 5.26 5.40 -13.92
N GLY A 5 5.19 5.45 -15.25
CA GLY A 5 6.32 5.87 -16.08
C GLY A 5 6.73 7.32 -15.83
N TYR A 6 5.73 8.22 -15.72
CA TYR A 6 5.97 9.62 -15.42
C TYR A 6 6.60 9.80 -14.03
N LEU A 7 6.03 9.17 -13.00
CA LEU A 7 6.59 9.20 -11.64
C LEU A 7 8.02 8.66 -11.60
N ALA A 8 8.30 7.52 -12.25
CA ALA A 8 9.64 6.96 -12.32
C ALA A 8 10.65 7.96 -12.92
N GLN A 9 10.26 8.64 -14.00
CA GLN A 9 11.08 9.69 -14.63
C GLN A 9 11.29 10.89 -13.69
N THR A 10 10.26 11.34 -12.97
CA THR A 10 10.35 12.42 -11.99
C THR A 10 11.31 12.06 -10.84
N LEU A 11 11.20 10.85 -10.30
CA LEU A 11 12.05 10.39 -9.21
C LEU A 11 13.51 10.26 -9.65
N SER A 12 13.74 9.71 -10.85
CA SER A 12 15.08 9.56 -11.41
C SER A 12 15.73 10.91 -11.71
N SER A 13 14.99 11.86 -12.30
CA SER A 13 15.54 13.18 -12.66
C SER A 13 15.88 14.03 -11.44
N ARG A 14 15.17 13.83 -10.33
CA ARG A 14 15.40 14.51 -9.04
C ARG A 14 16.37 13.76 -8.11
N GLY A 15 16.87 12.58 -8.52
CA GLY A 15 17.78 11.78 -7.69
C GLY A 15 17.16 11.28 -6.39
N LEU A 16 15.84 11.07 -6.36
CA LEU A 16 15.10 10.70 -5.14
C LEU A 16 15.04 9.19 -4.89
N ALA A 17 15.28 8.37 -5.91
CA ALA A 17 15.26 6.92 -5.80
C ALA A 17 16.18 6.26 -6.84
N THR A 18 16.71 5.08 -6.49
CA THR A 18 17.33 4.17 -7.46
C THR A 18 16.25 3.25 -8.02
N LEU A 19 16.06 3.25 -9.34
CA LEU A 19 15.09 2.40 -10.00
C LEU A 19 15.65 1.00 -10.21
N ILE A 20 14.85 -0.01 -9.88
CA ILE A 20 15.20 -1.43 -9.99
C ILE A 20 14.14 -2.12 -10.83
N ASP A 21 14.57 -2.90 -11.83
CA ASP A 21 13.67 -3.77 -12.58
C ASP A 21 13.30 -4.99 -11.70
N PRO A 22 12.01 -5.20 -11.40
CA PRO A 22 11.60 -6.33 -10.57
C PRO A 22 11.50 -7.65 -11.35
N GLY A 23 11.58 -7.63 -12.68
CA GLY A 23 11.28 -8.79 -13.51
C GLY A 23 9.78 -9.12 -13.52
N ILE A 24 9.47 -10.40 -13.73
CA ILE A 24 8.10 -10.92 -13.80
C ILE A 24 7.87 -11.89 -12.63
N LEU A 25 6.69 -11.78 -12.01
CA LEU A 25 6.32 -12.63 -10.88
C LEU A 25 6.22 -14.10 -11.33
N ASP A 26 6.70 -15.00 -10.48
CA ASP A 26 6.34 -16.42 -10.55
C ASP A 26 4.83 -16.58 -10.27
N THR A 27 4.09 -17.07 -11.26
CA THR A 27 2.64 -17.17 -11.18
C THR A 27 2.15 -18.17 -10.15
N ASP A 28 2.97 -19.13 -9.71
CA ASP A 28 2.58 -20.12 -8.71
C ASP A 28 2.17 -19.45 -7.39
N LEU A 29 2.82 -18.34 -7.03
CA LEU A 29 2.44 -17.53 -5.86
C LEU A 29 1.03 -16.93 -5.97
N LEU A 30 0.54 -16.66 -7.20
CA LEU A 30 -0.83 -16.21 -7.40
C LEU A 30 -1.82 -17.34 -7.18
N TYR A 31 -1.49 -18.57 -7.60
CA TYR A 31 -2.34 -19.75 -7.36
C TYR A 31 -2.38 -20.15 -5.89
N GLU A 32 -1.32 -19.87 -5.13
CA GLU A 32 -1.31 -20.04 -3.67
C GLU A 32 -2.18 -18.99 -2.96
N LEU A 33 -2.16 -17.74 -3.44
CA LEU A 33 -2.89 -16.64 -2.81
C LEU A 33 -4.39 -16.63 -3.18
N HIS A 34 -4.68 -16.74 -4.48
CA HIS A 34 -5.98 -16.50 -5.09
C HIS A 34 -6.65 -17.79 -5.58
N ASP A 35 -7.94 -17.69 -5.91
CA ASP A 35 -8.67 -18.82 -6.49
C ASP A 35 -8.03 -19.24 -7.82
N PRO A 36 -7.67 -20.52 -8.01
CA PRO A 36 -7.04 -20.98 -9.25
C PRO A 36 -7.84 -20.66 -10.51
N ALA A 37 -9.17 -20.71 -10.45
CA ALA A 37 -10.01 -20.37 -11.59
C ALA A 37 -9.96 -18.86 -11.91
N TYR A 38 -9.79 -18.01 -10.90
CA TYR A 38 -9.57 -16.58 -11.09
C TYR A 38 -8.20 -16.30 -11.74
N VAL A 39 -7.15 -16.92 -11.22
CA VAL A 39 -5.79 -16.78 -11.75
C VAL A 39 -5.73 -17.25 -13.20
N ASP A 40 -6.22 -18.45 -13.49
CA ASP A 40 -6.31 -19.01 -14.85
C ASP A 40 -7.07 -18.09 -15.79
N ALA A 41 -8.21 -17.57 -15.34
CA ALA A 41 -9.02 -16.69 -16.15
C ALA A 41 -8.27 -15.40 -16.49
N PHE A 42 -7.63 -14.75 -15.53
CA PHE A 42 -6.86 -13.53 -15.78
C PHE A 42 -5.63 -13.79 -16.66
N LEU A 43 -4.86 -14.87 -16.42
CA LEU A 43 -3.68 -15.18 -17.22
C LEU A 43 -4.02 -15.46 -18.69
N ASN A 44 -5.21 -15.98 -18.96
CA ASN A 44 -5.66 -16.38 -20.30
C ASN A 44 -6.73 -15.45 -20.91
N GLY A 45 -7.10 -14.36 -20.23
CA GLY A 45 -8.12 -13.42 -20.73
C GLY A 45 -9.55 -13.96 -20.78
N LYS A 46 -9.88 -14.97 -19.97
CA LYS A 46 -11.23 -15.59 -19.94
C LYS A 46 -12.21 -14.73 -19.14
N LYS A 47 -13.25 -14.25 -19.81
CA LYS A 47 -14.35 -13.49 -19.19
C LYS A 47 -15.34 -14.40 -18.45
N PRO A 48 -16.04 -13.90 -17.42
CA PRO A 48 -16.02 -12.52 -16.94
C PRO A 48 -14.85 -12.17 -16.00
N LEU A 49 -14.18 -13.18 -15.44
CA LEU A 49 -13.21 -13.00 -14.36
C LEU A 49 -11.98 -12.16 -14.75
N ALA A 50 -11.46 -12.30 -15.98
CA ALA A 50 -10.30 -11.54 -16.46
C ALA A 50 -10.48 -10.01 -16.50
N ILE A 51 -11.72 -9.52 -16.40
CA ILE A 51 -12.08 -8.09 -16.42
C ILE A 51 -12.84 -7.66 -15.15
N SER A 52 -12.92 -8.51 -14.13
CA SER A 52 -13.68 -8.26 -12.89
C SER A 52 -13.22 -7.02 -12.11
N GLN A 53 -11.98 -6.59 -12.32
CA GLN A 53 -11.36 -5.38 -11.80
C GLN A 53 -11.81 -4.08 -12.50
N ASN A 54 -12.75 -4.15 -13.45
CA ASN A 54 -13.21 -3.01 -14.26
C ASN A 54 -12.14 -2.43 -15.20
N LEU A 55 -11.22 -3.27 -15.69
CA LEU A 55 -10.25 -2.90 -16.71
C LEU A 55 -10.36 -3.82 -17.93
N PRO A 56 -10.20 -3.30 -19.16
CA PRO A 56 -10.16 -4.14 -20.35
C PRO A 56 -8.91 -5.02 -20.30
N TRP A 57 -9.11 -6.33 -20.50
CA TRP A 57 -8.00 -7.27 -20.52
C TRP A 57 -7.14 -7.12 -21.78
N SER A 58 -5.82 -7.20 -21.61
CA SER A 58 -4.85 -7.34 -22.69
C SER A 58 -3.61 -8.08 -22.19
N ALA A 59 -2.83 -8.68 -23.10
CA ALA A 59 -1.54 -9.27 -22.75
C ALA A 59 -0.59 -8.26 -22.09
N MET A 60 -0.67 -6.99 -22.51
CA MET A 60 0.07 -5.88 -21.90
C MET A 60 -0.36 -5.61 -20.46
N LEU A 61 -1.67 -5.61 -20.17
CA LEU A 61 -2.18 -5.51 -18.79
C LEU A 61 -1.68 -6.70 -17.96
N ARG A 62 -1.73 -7.92 -18.49
CA ARG A 62 -1.23 -9.11 -17.80
C ARG A 62 0.24 -8.96 -17.41
N SER A 63 1.10 -8.64 -18.38
CA SER A 63 2.53 -8.46 -18.11
C SER A 63 2.80 -7.33 -17.11
N ALA A 64 2.06 -6.21 -17.23
CA ALA A 64 2.17 -5.10 -16.30
C ALA A 64 1.78 -5.51 -14.87
N VAL A 65 0.65 -6.20 -14.69
CA VAL A 65 0.21 -6.68 -13.37
C VAL A 65 1.25 -7.64 -12.76
N LEU A 66 1.78 -8.58 -13.54
CA LEU A 66 2.80 -9.51 -13.04
C LEU A 66 4.09 -8.78 -12.63
N ALA A 67 4.54 -7.78 -13.39
CA ALA A 67 5.68 -6.95 -13.01
C ALA A 67 5.42 -6.13 -11.75
N MET A 68 4.21 -5.58 -11.57
CA MET A 68 3.82 -4.83 -10.38
C MET A 68 3.82 -5.70 -9.11
N GLN A 69 3.40 -6.97 -9.23
CA GLN A 69 3.45 -7.93 -8.13
C GLN A 69 4.89 -8.35 -7.80
N ALA A 70 5.73 -8.56 -8.82
CA ALA A 70 7.15 -8.81 -8.60
C ALA A 70 7.83 -7.62 -7.90
N GLY A 71 7.46 -6.39 -8.30
CA GLY A 71 7.91 -5.15 -7.68
C GLY A 71 7.59 -5.09 -6.19
N GLN A 72 6.43 -5.59 -5.80
CA GLN A 72 6.02 -5.65 -4.40
C GLN A 72 6.97 -6.54 -3.58
N LEU A 73 7.22 -7.77 -4.05
CA LEU A 73 8.07 -8.72 -3.33
C LEU A 73 9.55 -8.28 -3.34
N LYS A 74 10.02 -7.73 -4.46
CA LYS A 74 11.37 -7.19 -4.56
C LYS A 74 11.57 -6.01 -3.61
N ALA A 75 10.62 -5.09 -3.55
CA ALA A 75 10.67 -3.96 -2.61
C ALA A 75 10.60 -4.43 -1.16
N ALA A 76 9.73 -5.38 -0.82
CA ALA A 76 9.68 -5.96 0.53
C ALA A 76 11.02 -6.57 0.95
N SER A 77 11.67 -7.36 0.06
CA SER A 77 13.01 -7.91 0.30
C SER A 77 14.05 -6.82 0.56
N ILE A 78 14.07 -5.77 -0.28
CA ILE A 78 15.02 -4.65 -0.14
C ILE A 78 14.74 -3.88 1.15
N ALA A 79 13.48 -3.65 1.50
CA ALA A 79 13.11 -2.97 2.74
C ALA A 79 13.60 -3.74 3.96
N MET A 80 13.45 -5.07 4.00
CA MET A 80 13.97 -5.87 5.11
C MET A 80 15.50 -5.80 5.24
N GLU A 81 16.22 -5.66 4.14
CA GLU A 81 17.69 -5.57 4.14
C GLU A 81 18.20 -4.14 4.45
N HIS A 82 17.54 -3.12 3.90
CA HIS A 82 18.02 -1.73 3.90
C HIS A 82 17.15 -0.77 4.72
N GLY A 83 16.07 -1.26 5.32
CA GLY A 83 15.13 -0.50 6.16
C GLY A 83 13.95 0.10 5.40
N ILE A 84 14.12 0.52 4.14
CA ILE A 84 13.04 1.12 3.36
C ILE A 84 13.16 0.83 1.87
N ALA A 85 12.03 0.57 1.21
CA ALA A 85 11.95 0.49 -0.25
C ALA A 85 10.53 0.81 -0.73
N ALA A 86 10.38 1.06 -2.03
CA ALA A 86 9.09 1.37 -2.63
C ALA A 86 8.74 0.42 -3.78
N ASN A 87 7.47 0.06 -3.88
CA ASN A 87 6.87 -0.37 -5.13
C ASN A 87 6.17 0.83 -5.77
N LEU A 88 6.61 1.24 -6.97
CA LEU A 88 5.98 2.35 -7.68
C LEU A 88 4.53 2.06 -8.06
N ALA A 89 4.16 0.78 -8.15
CA ALA A 89 2.82 0.36 -8.48
C ALA A 89 1.83 0.49 -7.31
N ASN A 90 0.56 0.19 -7.60
CA ASN A 90 -0.49 0.15 -6.60
C ASN A 90 -0.41 -1.13 -5.75
N GLY A 91 -0.80 -1.07 -4.48
CA GLY A 91 -0.86 -2.24 -3.60
C GLY A 91 -2.04 -3.19 -3.85
N PHE A 92 -3.04 -2.73 -4.62
CA PHE A 92 -4.19 -3.51 -5.06
C PHE A 92 -5.12 -4.04 -3.95
N HIS A 93 -5.32 -3.24 -2.91
CA HIS A 93 -6.10 -3.58 -1.70
C HIS A 93 -7.56 -4.04 -1.89
N HIS A 94 -8.17 -3.87 -3.07
CA HIS A 94 -9.55 -4.30 -3.35
C HIS A 94 -9.64 -5.67 -4.02
N ALA A 95 -8.51 -6.24 -4.44
CA ALA A 95 -8.49 -7.59 -5.01
C ALA A 95 -8.85 -8.61 -3.92
N LYS A 96 -9.89 -9.41 -4.18
CA LYS A 96 -10.39 -10.46 -3.28
C LYS A 96 -9.87 -11.83 -3.73
N TYR A 97 -10.10 -12.86 -2.92
CA TYR A 97 -9.64 -14.23 -3.22
C TYR A 97 -10.00 -14.69 -4.63
N ALA A 98 -11.27 -14.58 -5.03
CA ALA A 98 -11.78 -15.16 -6.28
C ALA A 98 -12.12 -14.13 -7.39
N ARG A 99 -11.77 -12.85 -7.21
CA ARG A 99 -12.04 -11.80 -8.21
C ARG A 99 -11.21 -10.54 -7.97
N GLY A 100 -10.99 -9.78 -9.03
CA GLY A 100 -10.56 -8.39 -8.93
C GLY A 100 -11.69 -7.48 -8.45
N GLY A 101 -11.33 -6.24 -8.10
CA GLY A 101 -12.29 -5.22 -7.67
C GLY A 101 -11.64 -3.83 -7.64
N GLY A 102 -12.36 -2.76 -7.95
CA GLY A 102 -11.85 -1.38 -7.84
C GLY A 102 -10.49 -1.16 -8.50
N PHE A 103 -10.32 -1.59 -9.76
CA PHE A 103 -9.05 -1.54 -10.51
C PHE A 103 -7.92 -2.45 -9.99
N CYS A 104 -8.19 -3.23 -8.94
CA CYS A 104 -7.25 -4.16 -8.32
C CYS A 104 -7.40 -5.57 -8.90
N THR A 105 -6.31 -6.12 -9.43
CA THR A 105 -6.30 -7.46 -10.03
C THR A 105 -5.92 -8.51 -8.97
N PHE A 106 -4.66 -8.53 -8.52
CA PHE A 106 -4.21 -9.42 -7.44
C PHE A 106 -3.73 -8.60 -6.26
N ASN A 107 -3.90 -9.08 -5.03
CA ASN A 107 -3.62 -8.28 -3.84
C ASN A 107 -2.13 -8.34 -3.48
N GLY A 108 -1.38 -7.28 -3.79
CA GLY A 108 0.06 -7.23 -3.54
C GLY A 108 0.40 -7.12 -2.05
N LEU A 109 -0.47 -6.47 -1.28
CA LEU A 109 -0.28 -6.34 0.17
C LEU A 109 -0.32 -7.73 0.84
N ALA A 110 -1.34 -8.53 0.49
CA ALA A 110 -1.48 -9.91 0.97
C ALA A 110 -0.42 -10.84 0.40
N LEU A 111 -0.01 -10.65 -0.87
CA LEU A 111 1.09 -11.39 -1.49
C LEU A 111 2.40 -11.25 -0.71
N THR A 112 2.65 -10.07 -0.12
CA THR A 112 3.81 -9.86 0.75
C THR A 112 3.76 -10.78 1.97
N ALA A 113 2.62 -10.88 2.66
CA ALA A 113 2.49 -11.77 3.81
C ALA A 113 2.59 -13.25 3.43
N LEU A 114 2.08 -13.65 2.26
CA LEU A 114 2.23 -15.01 1.75
C LEU A 114 3.70 -15.36 1.47
N ALA A 115 4.44 -14.47 0.79
CA ALA A 115 5.82 -14.72 0.37
C ALA A 115 6.83 -14.69 1.54
N PHE A 116 6.48 -14.05 2.66
CA PHE A 116 7.30 -13.95 3.86
C PHE A 116 6.56 -14.50 5.09
N PRO A 117 6.19 -15.79 5.11
CA PRO A 117 5.29 -16.37 6.11
C PRO A 117 5.87 -16.36 7.54
N GLN A 118 7.19 -16.26 7.67
CA GLN A 118 7.90 -16.14 8.94
C GLN A 118 7.89 -14.73 9.53
N HIS A 119 7.51 -13.71 8.75
CA HIS A 119 7.47 -12.31 9.18
C HIS A 119 6.03 -11.89 9.45
N ARG A 120 5.80 -11.21 10.57
CA ARG A 120 4.55 -10.52 10.84
C ARG A 120 4.47 -9.25 10.00
N VAL A 121 3.51 -9.23 9.08
CA VAL A 121 3.26 -8.11 8.18
C VAL A 121 2.13 -7.26 8.74
N PHE A 122 2.37 -5.96 8.87
CA PHE A 122 1.33 -4.98 9.20
C PHE A 122 1.10 -4.08 7.99
N VAL A 123 -0.09 -4.16 7.40
CA VAL A 123 -0.54 -3.24 6.37
C VAL A 123 -1.13 -2.01 7.05
N LEU A 124 -0.53 -0.85 6.79
CA LEU A 124 -1.14 0.44 7.06
C LEU A 124 -1.67 0.99 5.74
N ASP A 125 -2.99 0.95 5.56
CA ASP A 125 -3.67 1.40 4.36
C ASP A 125 -4.25 2.80 4.58
N CYS A 126 -3.66 3.78 3.89
CA CYS A 126 -4.05 5.18 3.95
C CYS A 126 -4.68 5.68 2.63
N ASP A 127 -5.15 4.75 1.80
CA ASP A 127 -6.02 5.05 0.66
C ASP A 127 -7.39 5.54 1.15
N GLU A 128 -8.00 6.46 0.40
CA GLU A 128 -9.31 7.01 0.74
C GLU A 128 -10.41 5.95 0.76
N HIS A 129 -10.22 4.83 0.05
CA HIS A 129 -11.14 3.71 -0.01
C HIS A 129 -10.69 2.58 0.93
N GLY A 130 -11.61 2.08 1.75
CA GLY A 130 -11.31 0.98 2.68
C GLY A 130 -10.86 -0.29 1.94
N GLY A 131 -9.69 -0.81 2.32
CA GLY A 131 -9.03 -1.98 1.73
C GLY A 131 -9.71 -3.33 1.99
N ASN A 132 -10.93 -3.49 1.49
CA ASN A 132 -11.79 -4.67 1.71
C ASN A 132 -11.22 -6.00 1.18
N GLY A 133 -10.32 -5.98 0.19
CA GLY A 133 -9.65 -7.19 -0.29
C GLY A 133 -8.56 -7.63 0.67
N THR A 134 -7.76 -6.70 1.18
CA THR A 134 -6.73 -6.99 2.20
C THR A 134 -7.36 -7.46 3.50
N GLU A 135 -8.49 -6.86 3.89
CA GLU A 135 -9.32 -7.35 5.00
C GLU A 135 -9.67 -8.83 4.86
N ASP A 136 -10.22 -9.26 3.70
CA ASP A 136 -10.57 -10.66 3.46
C ASP A 136 -9.36 -11.60 3.63
N PHE A 137 -8.16 -11.15 3.23
CA PHE A 137 -6.95 -11.97 3.32
C PHE A 137 -6.42 -12.12 4.75
N THR A 138 -6.77 -11.23 5.68
CA THR A 138 -6.33 -11.35 7.08
C THR A 138 -6.85 -12.62 7.75
N GLU A 139 -7.99 -13.17 7.31
CA GLU A 139 -8.53 -14.44 7.80
C GLU A 139 -7.81 -15.67 7.21
N ARG A 140 -7.09 -15.49 6.09
CA ARG A 140 -6.38 -16.56 5.37
C ARG A 140 -4.89 -16.60 5.71
N LEU A 141 -4.32 -15.44 6.04
CA LEU A 141 -2.89 -15.26 6.30
C LEU A 141 -2.70 -14.89 7.77
N PRO A 142 -2.31 -15.83 8.65
CA PRO A 142 -2.23 -15.59 10.09
C PRO A 142 -1.15 -14.58 10.50
N ASN A 143 -0.18 -14.32 9.62
CA ASN A 143 0.88 -13.33 9.81
C ASN A 143 0.52 -11.94 9.26
N LEU A 144 -0.67 -11.76 8.68
CA LEU A 144 -1.15 -10.48 8.13
C LEU A 144 -2.07 -9.76 9.12
N TYR A 145 -1.75 -8.50 9.40
CA TYR A 145 -2.65 -7.56 10.08
C TYR A 145 -2.95 -6.38 9.14
N ASN A 146 -4.22 -6.00 9.01
CA ASN A 146 -4.67 -4.88 8.20
C ASN A 146 -5.17 -3.74 9.10
N TYR A 147 -4.73 -2.52 8.85
CA TYR A 147 -5.29 -1.33 9.46
C TYR A 147 -5.56 -0.31 8.37
N SER A 148 -6.83 -0.02 8.10
CA SER A 148 -7.23 0.92 7.06
C SER A 148 -7.80 2.19 7.67
N ILE A 149 -7.25 3.35 7.29
CA ILE A 149 -7.76 4.70 7.61
C ILE A 149 -8.34 5.28 6.33
N PHE A 150 -9.66 5.46 6.28
CA PHE A 150 -10.34 5.82 5.03
C PHE A 150 -11.52 6.78 5.22
N GLY A 151 -11.80 7.59 4.19
CA GLY A 151 -12.98 8.44 4.11
C GLY A 151 -14.15 7.80 3.33
N LYS A 152 -13.93 6.65 2.67
CA LYS A 152 -14.96 5.86 1.98
C LYS A 152 -14.84 4.40 2.33
N ARG A 153 -15.89 3.81 2.91
CA ARG A 153 -15.86 2.43 3.39
C ARG A 153 -15.50 1.38 2.35
N PHE A 154 -16.03 1.51 1.14
CA PHE A 154 -15.83 0.55 0.03
C PHE A 154 -15.95 -0.94 0.44
N GLY A 155 -16.83 -1.25 1.40
CA GLY A 155 -17.07 -2.61 1.90
C GLY A 155 -16.06 -3.13 2.94
N CYS A 156 -15.13 -2.32 3.43
CA CYS A 156 -14.27 -2.63 4.58
C CYS A 156 -15.05 -2.46 5.89
N ILE A 157 -15.18 -3.53 6.67
CA ILE A 157 -16.04 -3.57 7.87
C ILE A 157 -15.26 -3.83 9.16
N GLY A 158 -14.01 -4.27 9.06
CA GLY A 158 -13.17 -4.70 10.17
C GLY A 158 -13.37 -6.18 10.51
N GLY A 159 -12.43 -6.73 11.27
CA GLY A 159 -12.36 -8.12 11.67
C GLY A 159 -11.37 -8.33 12.82
N HIS A 160 -10.98 -9.57 13.10
CA HIS A 160 -10.10 -9.85 14.23
C HIS A 160 -8.67 -9.29 14.04
N ARG A 161 -8.14 -9.39 12.82
CA ARG A 161 -6.84 -8.83 12.40
C ARG A 161 -7.00 -7.75 11.33
N SER A 162 -8.18 -7.11 11.26
CA SER A 162 -8.46 -6.00 10.35
C SER A 162 -9.16 -4.88 11.11
N VAL A 163 -8.59 -3.68 11.12
CA VAL A 163 -9.25 -2.49 11.68
C VAL A 163 -9.75 -1.60 10.54
N ALA A 164 -11.03 -1.23 10.62
CA ALA A 164 -11.69 -0.33 9.68
C ALA A 164 -11.92 1.05 10.34
N ASP A 165 -10.88 1.88 10.35
CA ASP A 165 -10.90 3.22 10.96
C ASP A 165 -11.51 4.24 9.98
N SER A 166 -12.85 4.27 9.94
CA SER A 166 -13.60 5.16 9.06
C SER A 166 -13.67 6.58 9.61
N LEU A 167 -13.29 7.54 8.77
CA LEU A 167 -13.43 8.98 9.04
C LEU A 167 -14.72 9.56 8.41
N GLU A 168 -15.60 8.73 7.83
CA GLU A 168 -16.82 9.15 7.10
C GLU A 168 -17.76 10.08 7.88
N ALA A 169 -17.85 9.90 9.20
CA ALA A 169 -18.74 10.65 10.08
C ALA A 169 -18.01 11.68 10.96
N GLY A 170 -16.68 11.75 10.87
CA GLY A 170 -15.84 12.63 11.68
C GLY A 170 -15.58 13.99 11.03
N PRO A 171 -14.92 14.91 11.74
CA PRO A 171 -14.42 16.12 11.11
C PRO A 171 -13.35 15.75 10.08
N PHE A 172 -13.59 16.10 8.82
CA PHE A 172 -12.67 15.90 7.71
C PHE A 172 -11.51 16.90 7.79
N ASN A 173 -10.58 16.70 8.72
CA ASN A 173 -9.40 17.52 8.90
C ASN A 173 -8.18 16.68 9.33
N PHE A 174 -7.01 17.28 9.26
CA PHE A 174 -5.77 16.57 9.54
C PHE A 174 -5.59 16.16 11.01
N SER A 175 -6.15 16.92 11.97
CA SER A 175 -6.09 16.52 13.39
C SER A 175 -6.81 15.19 13.65
N ALA A 176 -7.97 14.97 13.03
CA ALA A 176 -8.66 13.68 13.10
C ALA A 176 -7.85 12.56 12.45
N TYR A 177 -7.16 12.86 11.35
CA TYR A 177 -6.27 11.90 10.68
C TYR A 177 -5.05 11.54 11.56
N GLN A 178 -4.45 12.52 12.24
CA GLN A 178 -3.36 12.29 13.19
C GLN A 178 -3.81 11.37 14.34
N GLN A 179 -5.00 11.58 14.89
CA GLN A 179 -5.55 10.69 15.92
C GLN A 179 -5.79 9.26 15.37
N ALA A 180 -6.17 9.10 14.11
CA ALA A 180 -6.28 7.80 13.46
C ALA A 180 -4.92 7.11 13.30
N LEU A 181 -3.89 7.87 12.91
CA LEU A 181 -2.50 7.37 12.87
C LEU A 181 -2.02 6.94 14.26
N GLU A 182 -2.31 7.69 15.32
CA GLU A 182 -1.95 7.32 16.69
C GLU A 182 -2.58 5.99 17.11
N ARG A 183 -3.85 5.75 16.77
CA ARG A 183 -4.51 4.46 17.00
C ARG A 183 -3.88 3.33 16.18
N ALA A 184 -3.55 3.62 14.92
CA ALA A 184 -2.84 2.66 14.05
C ALA A 184 -1.47 2.29 14.64
N PHE A 185 -0.71 3.28 15.12
CA PHE A 185 0.59 3.09 15.76
C PHE A 185 0.48 2.31 17.08
N ALA A 186 -0.54 2.54 17.89
CA ALA A 186 -0.78 1.73 19.08
C ALA A 186 -1.07 0.27 18.73
N THR A 187 -1.88 0.05 17.68
CA THR A 187 -2.21 -1.29 17.18
C THR A 187 -0.98 -1.99 16.59
N MET A 188 -0.19 -1.27 15.80
CA MET A 188 1.07 -1.74 15.23
C MET A 188 2.07 -2.14 16.32
N SER A 189 2.21 -1.35 17.39
CA SER A 189 3.05 -1.68 18.54
C SER A 189 2.60 -2.96 19.24
N GLY A 190 1.29 -3.16 19.40
CA GLY A 190 0.72 -4.39 19.98
C GLY A 190 0.98 -5.63 19.12
N TRP A 191 0.85 -5.51 17.79
CA TRP A 191 1.13 -6.58 16.85
C TRP A 191 2.63 -6.89 16.73
N LYS A 192 3.50 -5.88 16.89
CA LYS A 192 4.96 -5.96 16.74
C LYS A 192 5.38 -6.51 15.37
N PRO A 193 5.04 -5.86 14.25
CA PRO A 193 5.41 -6.39 12.94
C PRO A 193 6.91 -6.44 12.72
N ASP A 194 7.32 -7.38 11.88
CA ASP A 194 8.69 -7.47 11.36
C ASP A 194 8.83 -6.67 10.04
N LEU A 195 7.71 -6.38 9.38
CA LEU A 195 7.63 -5.55 8.17
C LEU A 195 6.32 -4.74 8.18
N VAL A 196 6.41 -3.44 7.89
CA VAL A 196 5.25 -2.61 7.57
C VAL A 196 5.11 -2.48 6.06
N VAL A 197 3.90 -2.73 5.57
CA VAL A 197 3.50 -2.44 4.20
C VAL A 197 2.63 -1.19 4.24
N TYR A 198 3.18 -0.05 3.84
CA TYR A 198 2.49 1.24 3.85
C TYR A 198 1.86 1.51 2.48
N GLN A 199 0.53 1.45 2.40
CA GLN A 199 -0.19 1.81 1.19
C GLN A 199 -0.51 3.31 1.20
N ALA A 200 0.34 4.09 0.51
CA ALA A 200 0.37 5.55 0.56
C ALA A 200 -0.53 6.18 -0.52
N GLY A 201 -1.84 5.99 -0.40
CA GLY A 201 -2.81 6.63 -1.30
C GLY A 201 -2.82 8.15 -1.18
N VAL A 202 -3.02 8.84 -2.30
CA VAL A 202 -3.15 10.31 -2.36
C VAL A 202 -4.55 10.75 -2.80
N ASP A 203 -5.49 9.81 -2.93
CA ASP A 203 -6.88 10.10 -3.26
C ASP A 203 -7.69 10.69 -2.10
N CYS A 204 -7.13 10.75 -0.88
CA CYS A 204 -7.67 11.58 0.20
C CYS A 204 -7.30 13.07 0.06
N HIS A 205 -6.63 13.46 -1.04
CA HIS A 205 -6.35 14.86 -1.38
C HIS A 205 -7.64 15.65 -1.66
N GLN A 206 -7.74 16.90 -1.19
CA GLN A 206 -8.91 17.78 -1.34
C GLN A 206 -9.39 17.99 -2.78
N GLN A 207 -8.51 17.81 -3.77
CA GLN A 207 -8.83 17.98 -5.19
C GLN A 207 -8.94 16.65 -5.95
N ASP A 208 -8.92 15.50 -5.27
CA ASP A 208 -9.08 14.22 -5.94
C ASP A 208 -10.53 14.08 -6.47
N PRO A 209 -10.74 13.67 -7.74
CA PRO A 209 -12.07 13.57 -8.32
C PRO A 209 -12.89 12.37 -7.83
N ILE A 210 -12.25 11.37 -7.21
CA ILE A 210 -12.88 10.13 -6.77
C ILE A 210 -12.92 10.04 -5.25
N GLY A 211 -12.00 10.66 -4.51
CA GLY A 211 -12.03 10.70 -3.05
C GLY A 211 -13.13 11.58 -2.45
N ARG A 212 -13.33 11.55 -1.12
CA ARG A 212 -14.03 12.66 -0.45
C ARG A 212 -13.12 13.86 -0.25
N GLY A 213 -11.81 13.61 -0.18
CA GLY A 213 -10.75 14.61 -0.28
C GLY A 213 -10.77 15.63 0.85
N PHE A 214 -9.85 15.50 1.81
CA PHE A 214 -9.77 16.46 2.92
C PHE A 214 -8.37 16.81 3.38
N LEU A 215 -7.34 16.11 2.88
CA LEU A 215 -5.96 16.48 3.12
C LEU A 215 -5.43 17.39 2.00
N SER A 216 -4.75 18.47 2.38
CA SER A 216 -3.91 19.25 1.48
C SER A 216 -2.64 18.46 1.10
N ALA A 217 -1.94 18.91 0.07
CA ALA A 217 -0.65 18.34 -0.31
C ALA A 217 0.38 18.37 0.83
N SER A 218 0.38 19.42 1.67
CA SER A 218 1.23 19.51 2.86
C SER A 218 0.84 18.50 3.94
N GLU A 219 -0.45 18.29 4.17
CA GLU A 219 -0.94 17.32 5.16
C GLU A 219 -0.71 15.88 4.72
N LEU A 220 -0.79 15.57 3.41
CA LEU A 220 -0.36 14.28 2.86
C LEU A 220 1.12 14.02 3.11
N LYS A 221 1.97 15.03 2.85
CA LYS A 221 3.41 14.93 3.09
C LYS A 221 3.72 14.71 4.58
N GLU A 222 3.01 15.42 5.45
CA GLU A 222 3.13 15.30 6.91
C GLU A 222 2.66 13.92 7.39
N ARG A 223 1.52 13.41 6.88
CA ARG A 223 1.05 12.03 7.13
C ARG A 223 2.14 11.02 6.78
N ASP A 224 2.71 11.12 5.58
CA ASP A 224 3.75 10.20 5.12
C ASP A 224 4.99 10.27 6.02
N TRP A 225 5.41 11.48 6.39
CA TRP A 225 6.53 11.68 7.33
C TRP A 225 6.27 11.04 8.69
N LEU A 226 5.07 11.22 9.27
CA LEU A 226 4.69 10.62 10.56
C LEU A 226 4.78 9.09 10.53
N VAL A 227 4.32 8.46 9.43
CA VAL A 227 4.39 7.00 9.26
C VAL A 227 5.83 6.51 9.18
N PHE A 228 6.64 7.14 8.32
CA PHE A 228 8.05 6.75 8.16
C PHE A 228 8.86 7.00 9.43
N GLU A 229 8.64 8.12 10.10
CA GLU A 229 9.33 8.47 11.36
C GLU A 229 8.96 7.50 12.48
N TYR A 230 7.68 7.10 12.57
CA TYR A 230 7.27 6.06 13.51
C TYR A 230 8.03 4.75 13.26
N CYS A 231 8.01 4.25 12.03
CA CYS A 231 8.65 2.98 11.69
C CYS A 231 10.17 3.04 11.90
N ARG A 232 10.82 4.16 11.55
CA ARG A 232 12.24 4.42 11.80
C ARG A 232 12.56 4.35 13.30
N ARG A 233 11.75 5.01 14.15
CA ARG A 233 11.93 5.00 15.62
C ARG A 233 11.72 3.62 16.23
N GLN A 234 10.85 2.80 15.64
CA GLN A 234 10.65 1.41 16.07
C GLN A 234 11.64 0.43 15.44
N SER A 235 12.52 0.91 14.55
CA SER A 235 13.43 0.08 13.75
C SER A 235 12.69 -1.01 12.96
N ILE A 236 11.51 -0.69 12.44
CA ILE A 236 10.69 -1.60 11.63
C ILE A 236 10.91 -1.28 10.15
N PRO A 237 11.37 -2.24 9.33
CA PRO A 237 11.41 -2.09 7.88
C PRO A 237 10.08 -1.66 7.27
N VAL A 238 10.12 -0.79 6.27
CA VAL A 238 8.93 -0.31 5.55
C VAL A 238 9.06 -0.53 4.05
N VAL A 239 8.14 -1.31 3.49
CA VAL A 239 7.85 -1.23 2.06
C VAL A 239 6.64 -0.35 1.87
N PHE A 240 6.73 0.66 1.00
CA PHE A 240 5.57 1.48 0.68
C PHE A 240 5.16 1.33 -0.78
N THR A 241 3.86 1.38 -1.04
CA THR A 241 3.30 1.31 -2.39
C THR A 241 2.61 2.60 -2.71
N MET A 242 2.56 2.94 -3.99
CA MET A 242 1.61 3.95 -4.43
C MET A 242 0.20 3.35 -4.29
N ALA A 243 -0.85 4.17 -4.32
CA ALA A 243 -2.22 3.67 -4.31
C ALA A 243 -3.12 4.58 -5.14
N GLY A 244 -4.36 4.81 -4.70
CA GLY A 244 -5.28 5.77 -5.26
C GLY A 244 -4.68 7.16 -5.39
N GLY A 245 -5.22 7.92 -6.34
CA GLY A 245 -4.73 9.23 -6.75
C GLY A 245 -5.09 9.41 -8.22
N TYR A 246 -6.07 10.28 -8.47
CA TYR A 246 -6.77 10.36 -9.75
C TYR A 246 -6.75 11.77 -10.35
N HIS A 247 -5.85 12.63 -9.88
CA HIS A 247 -5.56 13.92 -10.49
C HIS A 247 -4.95 13.78 -11.88
N GLU A 248 -4.80 14.93 -12.55
CA GLU A 248 -3.97 15.04 -13.74
C GLU A 248 -2.55 14.52 -13.48
N LEU A 249 -1.93 13.98 -14.54
CA LEU A 249 -0.71 13.18 -14.46
C LEU A 249 0.43 13.84 -13.67
N GLU A 250 0.68 15.12 -13.94
CA GLU A 250 1.73 15.90 -13.30
C GLU A 250 1.45 16.14 -11.81
N GLN A 251 0.19 16.43 -11.47
CA GLN A 251 -0.23 16.70 -10.10
C GLN A 251 -0.15 15.43 -9.24
N VAL A 252 -0.67 14.29 -9.72
CA VAL A 252 -0.61 13.03 -8.97
C VAL A 252 0.84 12.54 -8.82
N ALA A 253 1.69 12.78 -9.83
CA ALA A 253 3.10 12.45 -9.73
C ALA A 253 3.82 13.32 -8.69
N GLU A 254 3.51 14.62 -8.60
CA GLU A 254 4.07 15.48 -7.56
C GLU A 254 3.62 15.07 -6.16
N LEU A 255 2.33 14.73 -6.00
CA LEU A 255 1.79 14.23 -4.73
C LEU A 255 2.51 12.96 -4.26
N HIS A 256 2.67 11.96 -5.14
CA HIS A 256 3.44 10.76 -4.82
C HIS A 256 4.95 11.06 -4.63
N THR A 257 5.50 12.03 -5.35
CA THR A 257 6.90 12.45 -5.15
C THR A 257 7.14 12.98 -3.73
N ASN A 258 6.15 13.65 -3.12
CA ASN A 258 6.25 14.06 -1.71
C ASN A 258 6.40 12.87 -0.75
N THR A 259 5.78 11.73 -1.03
CA THR A 259 5.97 10.49 -0.24
C THR A 259 7.43 10.04 -0.27
N PHE A 260 8.08 10.07 -1.45
CA PHE A 260 9.51 9.75 -1.58
C PHE A 260 10.40 10.76 -0.86
N ILE A 261 10.04 12.05 -0.90
CA ILE A 261 10.77 13.09 -0.15
C ILE A 261 10.67 12.82 1.36
N SER A 262 9.48 12.48 1.86
CA SER A 262 9.27 12.15 3.29
C SER A 262 10.05 10.90 3.69
N ALA A 263 10.04 9.84 2.86
CA ALA A 263 10.83 8.63 3.05
C ALA A 263 12.35 8.91 3.10
N SER A 264 12.86 9.72 2.18
CA SER A 264 14.29 10.06 2.13
C SER A 264 14.73 10.97 3.29
N ALA A 265 13.82 11.78 3.83
CA ALA A 265 14.11 12.61 5.01
C ALA A 265 14.26 11.77 6.28
N THR A 266 13.56 10.63 6.37
CA THR A 266 13.70 9.67 7.46
C THR A 266 14.90 8.76 7.18
N GLN A 267 16.07 9.08 7.75
CA GLN A 267 17.28 8.26 7.62
C GLN A 267 17.08 6.89 8.31
N PHE A 268 16.64 5.87 7.57
CA PHE A 268 16.54 4.50 8.07
C PHE A 268 17.94 3.94 8.33
N SER A 269 18.25 3.69 9.60
CA SER A 269 19.45 2.96 10.02
C SER A 269 19.00 1.82 10.92
N LEU A 270 19.16 0.58 10.44
CA LEU A 270 18.80 -0.63 11.19
C LEU A 270 19.76 -0.91 12.37
N SER A 271 20.82 -0.10 12.55
CA SER A 271 21.87 -0.37 13.54
C SER A 271 21.60 0.11 14.97
N THR A 272 20.46 0.73 15.28
CA THR A 272 20.16 1.18 16.65
C THR A 272 18.68 1.02 16.99
N LYS A 273 18.36 0.04 17.86
CA LYS A 273 17.08 0.01 18.58
C LYS A 273 17.14 1.06 19.70
N PRO A 274 16.28 2.09 19.72
CA PRO A 274 16.24 3.00 20.85
C PRO A 274 15.48 2.35 22.02
N GLU A 275 16.09 2.35 23.20
CA GLU A 275 15.40 2.00 24.45
C GLU A 275 14.37 3.08 24.80
N ASN A 276 13.12 2.66 25.02
CA ASN A 276 12.07 3.38 25.73
C ASN A 276 11.83 4.84 25.34
N ALA A 277 11.28 5.08 24.15
CA ALA A 277 10.71 6.38 23.84
C ALA A 277 9.21 6.41 24.22
N LYS A 278 8.91 6.94 25.41
CA LYS A 278 7.55 7.38 25.75
C LYS A 278 7.17 8.55 24.85
N PHE A 279 5.94 8.51 24.33
CA PHE A 279 5.36 9.59 23.55
C PHE A 279 5.09 10.80 24.46
N SER A 280 5.60 11.96 24.06
CA SER A 280 5.06 13.28 24.42
C SER A 280 5.20 14.14 23.18
N LEU A 281 4.07 14.41 22.51
CA LEU A 281 3.92 15.57 21.63
C LEU A 281 3.71 16.81 22.52
#